data_AF-A0A0B8QJ79-F1
#
_entry.id   AF-A0A0B8QJ79-F1
#
_cell.length_a   1.000
_cell.length_b   1.000
_cell.length_c   1.000
_cell.angle_alpha   90.00
_cell.angle_beta   90.00
_cell.angle_gamma   90.00
#
_symmetry.space_group_name_H-M   'P 1'
#
loop_
_entity.id
_entity.type
_entity.pdbx_description
1 polymer ?
#
loop_
_entity_poly.entity_id
_entity_poly.type
_entity_poly.pdbx_seq_one_letter_code
_entity_poly.pdbx_strand_id
1 'polypeptide(L)'
;MSHCISGCFRCLGIFVHQDNPIQGLNFVQLDAIFSATHFCGSEQNIQNWSELGVTQPWGRLKIQKFGRNSVSGTHGVFKSKVLCGGDFSNSVNEMLGASSVVQAVASTPLQ
;
A
#
# COMPACT_ATOMS: atom_id res chain seq x y z
N MET A 1 4.12 -21.52 29.36
CA MET A 1 4.75 -22.05 28.13
C MET A 1 3.71 -22.01 27.03
N SER A 2 3.83 -21.09 26.08
CA SER A 2 2.88 -21.01 24.96
C SER A 2 3.52 -21.68 23.76
N HIS A 3 3.10 -22.92 23.50
CA HIS A 3 3.36 -23.60 22.24
C HIS A 3 2.42 -23.00 21.18
N CYS A 4 2.97 -22.42 20.11
CA CYS A 4 2.16 -22.06 18.95
C CYS A 4 1.82 -23.33 18.18
N ILE A 5 0.54 -23.73 18.25
CA ILE A 5 -0.05 -24.72 17.37
C ILE A 5 -0.36 -24.04 16.03
N SER A 6 -0.02 -24.74 14.94
CA SER A 6 -0.20 -24.34 13.54
C SER A 6 -1.60 -23.77 13.25
N GLY A 7 -1.65 -22.61 12.58
CA GLY A 7 -2.91 -22.00 12.10
C GLY A 7 -3.00 -20.47 12.18
N CYS A 8 -1.96 -19.72 11.79
CA CYS A 8 -2.08 -18.27 11.68
C CYS A 8 -2.35 -17.88 10.21
N PHE A 9 -3.63 -17.67 9.88
CA PHE A 9 -4.02 -17.05 8.62
C PHE A 9 -3.49 -15.60 8.63
N ARG A 10 -2.42 -15.33 7.87
CA ARG A 10 -1.89 -13.98 7.70
C ARG A 10 -2.63 -13.29 6.57
N CYS A 11 -3.54 -12.39 6.93
CA CYS A 11 -4.20 -11.52 5.96
C CYS A 11 -3.32 -10.31 5.64
N LEU A 12 -3.27 -9.94 4.36
CA LEU A 12 -2.70 -8.68 3.91
C LEU A 12 -3.82 -7.65 3.83
N GLY A 13 -3.64 -6.50 4.47
CA GLY A 13 -4.58 -5.39 4.43
C GLY A 13 -3.99 -4.19 3.70
N ILE A 14 -4.83 -3.51 2.93
CA ILE A 14 -4.55 -2.17 2.39
C ILE A 14 -5.37 -1.19 3.22
N PHE A 15 -4.70 -0.18 3.75
CA PHE A 15 -5.33 0.85 4.57
C PHE A 15 -5.29 2.18 3.85
N VAL A 16 -6.39 2.92 3.95
CA VAL A 16 -6.51 4.31 3.51
C VAL A 16 -6.99 5.13 4.70
N HIS A 17 -6.78 6.44 4.65
CA HIS A 17 -7.31 7.35 5.65
C HIS A 17 -8.83 7.24 5.74
N GLN A 18 -9.40 7.38 6.93
CA GLN A 18 -10.84 7.16 7.19
C GLN A 18 -11.77 8.01 6.30
N ASP A 19 -11.36 9.24 5.98
CA ASP A 19 -12.15 10.19 5.19
C ASP A 19 -11.91 10.07 3.68
N ASN A 20 -11.07 9.12 3.23
CA ASN A 20 -10.81 8.90 1.81
C ASN A 20 -12.00 8.19 1.14
N PRO A 21 -12.60 8.75 0.09
CA PRO A 21 -13.82 8.21 -0.53
C PRO A 21 -13.58 7.01 -1.47
N ILE A 22 -12.33 6.53 -1.63
CA ILE A 22 -12.03 5.40 -2.51
C ILE A 22 -12.78 4.14 -2.06
N GLN A 23 -13.48 3.49 -3.00
CA GLN A 23 -14.29 2.31 -2.70
C GLN A 23 -13.49 1.00 -2.78
N GLY A 24 -12.42 0.99 -3.57
CA GLY A 24 -11.59 -0.18 -3.76
C GLY A 24 -10.50 0.05 -4.78
N LEU A 25 -9.51 -0.85 -4.78
CA LEU A 25 -8.40 -0.87 -5.73
C LEU A 25 -8.20 -2.29 -6.22
N ASN A 26 -7.90 -2.44 -7.51
CA ASN A 26 -7.48 -3.71 -8.08
C ASN A 26 -5.95 -3.85 -8.05
N PHE A 27 -5.43 -5.05 -8.38
CA PHE A 27 -3.99 -5.31 -8.34
C PHE A 27 -3.18 -4.46 -9.33
N VAL A 28 -3.73 -4.15 -10.50
CA VAL A 28 -3.05 -3.28 -11.48
C VAL A 28 -2.89 -1.86 -10.92
N GLN A 29 -3.93 -1.33 -10.26
CA GLN A 29 -3.87 -0.03 -9.59
C GLN A 29 -2.92 -0.03 -8.39
N LEU A 30 -2.93 -1.10 -7.58
CA LEU A 30 -2.01 -1.22 -6.45
C LEU A 30 -0.55 -1.29 -6.91
N ASP A 31 -0.27 -2.03 -7.98
CA ASP A 31 1.04 -2.07 -8.62
C ASP A 31 1.44 -0.69 -9.17
N ALA A 32 0.53 -0.01 -9.88
CA ALA A 32 0.72 1.34 -10.39
C ALA A 32 1.06 2.37 -9.28
N ILE A 33 0.56 2.18 -8.06
CA ILE A 33 0.81 3.07 -6.92
C ILE A 33 2.12 2.72 -6.23
N PHE A 34 2.36 1.44 -5.94
CA PHE A 34 3.41 0.99 -5.03
C PHE A 34 4.71 0.57 -5.71
N SER A 35 4.71 0.18 -6.98
CA SER A 35 5.90 -0.34 -7.64
C SER A 35 6.70 0.70 -8.41
N ALA A 36 7.97 0.37 -8.65
CA ALA A 36 8.84 1.03 -9.62
C ALA A 36 8.85 0.32 -10.99
N THR A 37 8.26 -0.87 -11.07
CA THR A 37 8.49 -1.85 -12.16
C THR A 37 7.25 -2.17 -12.98
N HIS A 38 6.05 -2.01 -12.39
CA HIS A 38 4.76 -2.15 -13.05
C HIS A 38 4.50 -3.53 -13.71
N PHE A 39 4.97 -4.61 -13.08
CA PHE A 39 4.88 -5.96 -13.64
C PHE A 39 3.47 -6.55 -13.70
N CYS A 40 2.48 -5.93 -13.05
CA CYS A 40 1.09 -6.36 -13.17
C CYS A 40 0.38 -5.74 -14.39
N GLY A 41 1.10 -5.01 -15.24
CA GLY A 41 0.59 -4.50 -16.51
C GLY A 41 0.07 -3.06 -16.47
N SER A 42 0.43 -2.29 -15.44
CA SER A 42 0.18 -0.85 -15.49
C SER A 42 1.13 -0.18 -16.47
N GLU A 43 0.61 0.68 -17.35
CA GLU A 43 1.44 1.45 -18.28
C GLU A 43 2.00 2.72 -17.62
N GLN A 44 1.38 3.18 -16.54
CA GLN A 44 1.72 4.44 -15.89
C GLN A 44 1.72 4.33 -14.36
N ASN A 45 2.49 5.22 -13.75
CA ASN A 45 2.59 5.34 -12.31
C ASN A 45 1.50 6.28 -11.79
N ILE A 46 0.70 5.81 -10.83
CA ILE A 46 -0.38 6.60 -10.24
C ILE A 46 0.17 7.39 -9.06
N GLN A 47 0.06 8.72 -9.12
CA GLN A 47 0.65 9.62 -8.13
C GLN A 47 -0.38 10.43 -7.34
N ASN A 48 -1.59 10.59 -7.85
CA ASN A 48 -2.67 11.38 -7.26
C ASN A 48 -3.95 10.57 -7.17
N TRP A 49 -4.81 10.92 -6.23
CA TRP A 49 -6.10 10.25 -6.07
C TRP A 49 -7.05 10.50 -7.24
N SER A 50 -6.92 11.63 -7.96
CA SER A 50 -7.74 11.92 -9.15
C SER A 50 -7.57 10.90 -10.27
N GLU A 51 -6.39 10.30 -10.40
CA GLU A 51 -6.08 9.26 -11.39
C GLU A 51 -6.81 7.94 -11.08
N LEU A 52 -7.36 7.81 -9.86
CA LEU A 52 -8.19 6.70 -9.41
C LEU A 52 -9.69 7.04 -9.44
N GLY A 53 -10.06 8.17 -10.07
CA GLY A 53 -11.45 8.64 -10.13
C GLY A 53 -11.95 9.31 -8.86
N VAL A 54 -11.08 9.61 -7.90
CA VAL A 54 -11.45 10.33 -6.68
C VAL A 54 -11.59 11.82 -6.97
N THR A 55 -12.74 12.39 -6.60
CA THR A 55 -13.03 13.81 -6.78
C THR A 55 -12.43 14.68 -5.68
N GLN A 56 -12.56 16.01 -5.83
CA GLN A 56 -12.17 16.97 -4.81
C GLN A 56 -12.92 16.73 -3.49
N PRO A 57 -12.30 17.04 -2.32
CA PRO A 57 -10.96 17.62 -2.17
C PRO A 57 -9.82 16.59 -2.22
N TRP A 58 -10.11 15.29 -2.24
CA TRP A 58 -9.08 14.25 -2.23
C TRP A 58 -8.33 14.13 -3.55
N GLY A 59 -9.01 14.36 -4.68
CA GLY A 59 -8.43 14.20 -6.01
C GLY A 59 -7.18 15.06 -6.28
N ARG A 60 -7.04 16.23 -5.64
CA ARG A 60 -5.83 17.06 -5.77
C ARG A 60 -4.64 16.58 -4.93
N LEU A 61 -4.87 15.68 -3.99
CA LEU A 61 -3.85 15.22 -3.06
C LEU A 61 -2.97 14.17 -3.74
N LYS A 62 -1.65 14.28 -3.51
CA LYS A 62 -0.72 13.21 -3.86
C LYS A 62 -0.90 12.01 -2.95
N ILE A 63 -0.70 10.81 -3.50
CA ILE A 63 -0.76 9.58 -2.73
C ILE A 63 0.55 9.43 -1.94
N GLN A 64 0.45 9.60 -0.61
CA GLN A 64 1.52 9.23 0.30
C GLN A 64 1.43 7.73 0.60
N LYS A 65 2.57 7.04 0.51
CA LYS A 65 2.65 5.58 0.57
C LYS A 65 3.47 5.17 1.77
N PHE A 66 2.92 4.25 2.57
CA PHE A 66 3.58 3.67 3.73
C PHE A 66 3.57 2.15 3.61
N GLY A 67 4.67 1.51 3.98
CA GLY A 67 4.85 0.07 3.84
C GLY A 67 5.68 -0.52 4.97
N ARG A 68 5.80 -1.84 5.00
CA ARG A 68 6.77 -2.53 5.87
C ARG A 68 8.14 -2.56 5.19
N ASN A 69 9.20 -2.57 5.97
CA ASN A 69 10.55 -2.73 5.44
C ASN A 69 10.84 -4.12 4.85
N SER A 70 11.94 -4.23 4.12
CA SER A 70 12.36 -5.46 3.41
C SER A 70 12.56 -6.69 4.29
N VAL A 71 12.86 -6.51 5.58
CA VAL A 71 13.03 -7.60 6.57
C VAL A 71 11.68 -8.22 6.97
N SER A 72 10.57 -7.55 6.68
CA SER A 72 9.23 -8.05 6.99
C SER A 72 8.76 -9.13 6.02
N GLY A 73 8.28 -10.26 6.53
CA GLY A 73 7.62 -11.27 5.70
C GLY A 73 6.39 -10.72 4.94
N THR A 74 5.69 -9.72 5.48
CA THR A 74 4.55 -9.08 4.80
C THR A 74 4.99 -8.26 3.58
N HIS A 75 6.17 -7.64 3.63
CA HIS A 75 6.77 -6.96 2.48
C HIS A 75 7.03 -7.95 1.34
N GLY A 76 7.61 -9.12 1.64
CA GLY A 76 7.81 -10.18 0.65
C GLY A 76 6.51 -10.72 0.04
N VAL A 77 5.47 -10.92 0.87
CA VAL A 77 4.15 -11.36 0.39
C VAL A 77 3.51 -10.30 -0.53
N PHE A 78 3.57 -9.01 -0.16
CA PHE A 78 3.06 -7.93 -0.99
C PHE A 78 3.81 -7.84 -2.32
N LYS A 79 5.15 -7.91 -2.29
CA LYS A 79 5.99 -7.94 -3.49
C LYS A 79 5.58 -9.05 -4.45
N SER A 80 5.40 -10.27 -3.94
CA SER A 80 5.04 -11.43 -4.76
C SER A 80 3.60 -11.39 -5.28
N LYS A 81 2.64 -10.99 -4.44
CA LYS A 81 1.20 -11.14 -4.73
C LYS A 81 0.55 -9.89 -5.32
N VAL A 82 1.03 -8.70 -4.95
CA VAL A 82 0.44 -7.42 -5.35
C VAL A 82 1.27 -6.74 -6.44
N LEU A 83 2.59 -6.87 -6.39
CA LEU A 83 3.50 -6.27 -7.39
C LEU A 83 3.95 -7.24 -8.48
N CYS A 84 3.35 -8.43 -8.54
CA CYS A 84 3.70 -9.46 -9.54
C CYS A 84 5.19 -9.83 -9.55
N GLY A 85 5.86 -9.76 -8.38
CA GLY A 85 7.30 -10.01 -8.23
C GLY A 85 8.20 -8.80 -8.48
N GLY A 86 7.63 -7.65 -8.88
CA GLY A 86 8.32 -6.39 -9.10
C GLY A 86 8.77 -5.67 -7.82
N ASP A 87 9.53 -4.60 -7.96
CA ASP A 87 10.09 -3.84 -6.83
C ASP A 87 9.22 -2.66 -6.39
N PHE A 88 9.25 -2.34 -5.09
CA PHE A 88 8.61 -1.15 -4.54
C PHE A 88 9.27 0.13 -5.08
N SER A 89 8.47 1.17 -5.21
CA SER A 89 8.96 2.53 -5.49
C SER A 89 9.77 3.07 -4.30
N ASN A 90 10.86 3.78 -4.60
CA ASN A 90 11.66 4.50 -3.60
C ASN A 90 10.87 5.59 -2.84
N SER A 91 9.66 5.92 -3.30
CA SER A 91 8.73 6.85 -2.64
C SER A 91 7.89 6.22 -1.54
N VAL A 92 8.01 4.90 -1.30
CA VAL A 92 7.32 4.22 -0.21
C VAL A 92 8.07 4.47 1.10
N ASN A 93 7.38 5.04 2.08
CA ASN A 93 7.92 5.26 3.42
C ASN A 93 7.88 3.94 4.20
N GLU A 94 9.04 3.34 4.45
CA GLU A 94 9.13 2.09 5.18
C GLU A 94 9.00 2.28 6.70
N MET A 95 8.17 1.45 7.31
CA MET A 95 7.90 1.44 8.75
C MET A 95 8.38 0.14 9.39
N LEU A 96 8.97 0.25 10.58
CA LEU A 96 9.51 -0.90 11.33
C LEU A 96 8.42 -1.89 11.77
N GLY A 97 7.21 -1.39 12.10
CA GLY A 97 6.09 -2.18 12.62
C GLY A 97 4.80 -2.00 11.82
N ALA A 98 3.90 -2.99 11.91
CA ALA A 98 2.58 -2.92 11.27
C ALA A 98 1.68 -1.83 11.89
N SER A 99 1.71 -1.67 13.21
CA SER A 99 1.03 -0.58 13.89
C SER A 99 1.52 0.80 13.43
N SER A 100 2.82 0.92 13.18
CA SER A 100 3.43 2.15 12.67
C SER A 100 2.93 2.50 11.26
N VAL A 101 2.68 1.51 10.40
CA VAL A 101 2.05 1.74 9.08
C VAL A 101 0.65 2.32 9.27
N VAL A 102 -0.19 1.68 10.09
CA VAL A 102 -1.58 2.12 10.31
C VAL A 102 -1.62 3.51 10.93
N GLN A 103 -0.76 3.78 11.91
CA GLN A 103 -0.65 5.09 12.55
C GLN A 103 -0.21 6.17 11.56
N ALA A 104 0.77 5.88 10.69
CA ALA A 104 1.21 6.83 9.67
C ALA A 104 0.07 7.18 8.69
N VAL A 105 -0.70 6.18 8.25
CA VAL A 105 -1.91 6.40 7.42
C VAL A 105 -2.92 7.29 8.14
N ALA A 106 -3.18 7.03 9.43
CA ALA A 106 -4.15 7.79 10.23
C ALA A 106 -3.72 9.23 10.55
N SER A 107 -2.42 9.50 10.65
CA SER A 107 -1.87 10.82 11.01
C SER A 107 -1.45 11.66 9.81
N THR A 108 -1.66 11.17 8.58
CA THR A 108 -1.29 11.90 7.35
C THR A 108 -2.20 13.12 7.16
N PRO A 109 -1.67 14.36 7.17
CA PRO A 109 -2.48 15.55 6.95
C PRO A 109 -3.01 15.65 5.51
N LEU A 110 -4.21 16.20 5.33
CA LEU A 110 -4.77 16.55 4.03
C LEU A 110 -4.13 17.86 3.54
N GLN A 111 -2.99 17.77 2.85
CA GLN A 111 -2.27 18.91 2.27
C GLN A 111 -2.40 18.95 0.75
#